data_AF-A0A523AVN9-F1
#
_entry.id   AF-A0A523AVN9-F1
#
_cell.length_a   1.000
_cell.length_b   1.000
_cell.length_c   1.000
_cell.angle_alpha   90.00
_cell.angle_beta   90.00
_cell.angle_gamma   90.00
#
_symmetry.space_group_name_H-M   'P 1'
#
loop_
_entity.id
_entity.type
_entity.pdbx_description
1 polymer ?
#
loop_
_entity_poly.entity_id
_entity_poly.type
_entity_poly.pdbx_seq_one_letter_code
_entity_poly.pdbx_strand_id
1 'polypeptide(L)'
;MPQVVLTADRNLMSDYGGSMFMGFAACAPRLLPDPLFHLFLCPPLPHRNGVALFAPAGTRKIEAVLLEEGFDVVVAHPEHLGEVVDESTRAVGITANDPLGLGPASSTFSSLAGRETYSA
;
A
#
# COMPACT_ATOMS: atom_id res chain seq x y z
N MET A 1 -18.21 6.57 11.41
CA MET A 1 -17.04 6.02 10.72
C MET A 1 -17.31 6.07 9.22
N PRO A 2 -16.27 6.09 8.38
CA PRO A 2 -16.41 6.33 6.95
C PRO A 2 -17.17 5.20 6.23
N GLN A 3 -17.98 5.56 5.24
CA GLN A 3 -18.71 4.61 4.42
C GLN A 3 -17.79 3.87 3.44
N VAL A 4 -16.73 4.54 2.95
CA VAL A 4 -15.72 3.99 2.07
C VAL A 4 -14.34 4.14 2.70
N VAL A 5 -13.59 3.04 2.79
CA VAL A 5 -12.20 3.08 3.27
C VAL A 5 -11.28 2.72 2.12
N LEU A 6 -10.38 3.63 1.77
CA LEU A 6 -9.30 3.38 0.82
C LEU A 6 -8.03 3.05 1.58
N THR A 7 -7.20 2.19 1.03
CA THR A 7 -5.87 1.89 1.54
C THR A 7 -4.96 1.46 0.39
N ALA A 8 -3.72 1.12 0.71
CA ALA A 8 -2.77 0.59 -0.26
C ALA A 8 -1.97 -0.55 0.35
N ASP A 9 -1.34 -1.34 -0.50
CA ASP A 9 -0.32 -2.29 -0.09
C ASP A 9 0.72 -1.63 0.82
N ARG A 10 1.23 -2.39 1.81
CA ARG A 10 2.12 -1.89 2.84
C ARG A 10 3.43 -1.33 2.27
N ASN A 11 3.92 -1.87 1.15
CA ASN A 11 5.12 -1.37 0.49
C ASN A 11 4.85 -0.05 -0.23
N LEU A 12 3.63 0.13 -0.77
CA LEU A 12 3.21 1.39 -1.38
C LEU A 12 2.91 2.48 -0.35
N MET A 13 2.61 2.12 0.90
CA MET A 13 2.41 3.04 2.01
C MET A 13 3.74 3.36 2.73
N SER A 14 4.74 3.74 1.94
CA SER A 14 6.11 4.07 2.37
C SER A 14 6.68 5.15 1.44
N ASP A 15 7.50 6.05 1.96
CA ASP A 15 8.29 7.00 1.15
C ASP A 15 9.65 6.44 0.72
N TYR A 16 9.93 5.19 1.11
CA TYR A 16 11.17 4.46 0.85
C TYR A 16 12.42 5.19 1.38
N GLY A 17 12.26 5.94 2.48
CA GLY A 17 13.32 6.77 3.05
C GLY A 17 13.73 7.93 2.12
N GLY A 18 12.82 8.38 1.25
CA GLY A 18 13.05 9.43 0.26
C GLY A 18 13.80 8.98 -1.00
N SER A 19 14.09 7.68 -1.15
CA SER A 19 14.83 7.15 -2.30
C SER A 19 13.92 6.46 -3.30
N MET A 20 13.81 7.04 -4.50
CA MET A 20 13.01 6.48 -5.59
C MET A 20 13.44 5.05 -5.98
N PHE A 21 14.74 4.77 -6.00
CA PHE A 21 15.26 3.45 -6.38
C PHE A 21 14.97 2.38 -5.32
N MET A 22 14.82 2.76 -4.06
CA MET A 22 14.47 1.82 -2.99
C MET A 22 13.05 1.29 -3.14
N GLY A 23 12.15 2.06 -3.76
CA GLY A 23 10.83 1.56 -4.15
C GLY A 23 10.90 0.40 -5.16
N PHE A 24 11.93 0.34 -6.01
CA PHE A 24 12.13 -0.78 -6.92
C PHE A 24 12.57 -2.07 -6.20
N ALA A 25 13.14 -1.96 -5.00
CA ALA A 25 13.51 -3.11 -4.18
C ALA A 25 12.28 -3.93 -3.73
N ALA A 26 11.07 -3.34 -3.74
CA ALA A 26 9.83 -4.10 -3.54
C ALA A 26 9.59 -5.14 -4.64
N CYS A 27 10.10 -4.92 -5.85
CA CYS A 27 10.04 -5.90 -6.94
C CYS A 27 11.11 -7.00 -6.81
N ALA A 28 12.00 -6.94 -5.82
CA ALA A 28 13.02 -7.96 -5.62
C ALA A 28 12.38 -9.24 -5.04
N PRO A 29 12.99 -10.41 -5.28
CA PRO A 29 12.57 -11.66 -4.64
C PRO A 29 12.65 -11.54 -3.11
N ARG A 30 11.81 -12.30 -2.39
CA ARG A 30 11.85 -12.38 -0.92
C ARG A 30 13.13 -13.07 -0.43
N LEU A 31 14.18 -12.26 -0.26
CA LEU A 31 15.52 -12.66 0.20
C LEU A 31 15.72 -12.47 1.71
N LEU A 32 14.93 -11.60 2.33
CA LEU A 32 14.93 -11.25 3.75
C LEU A 32 13.52 -11.46 4.33
N PRO A 33 13.39 -11.66 5.64
CA PRO A 33 12.10 -11.60 6.33
C PRO A 33 11.44 -10.21 6.19
N ASP A 34 10.12 -10.19 6.03
CA ASP A 34 9.31 -8.97 5.84
C ASP A 34 9.60 -7.85 6.86
N PRO A 35 9.72 -8.11 8.19
CA PRO A 35 10.01 -7.02 9.14
C PRO A 35 11.34 -6.32 8.88
N LEU A 36 12.37 -7.07 8.46
CA LEU A 36 13.68 -6.50 8.11
C LEU A 36 13.58 -5.73 6.80
N PHE A 37 12.87 -6.29 5.81
CA PHE A 37 12.61 -5.61 4.54
C PHE A 37 11.93 -4.24 4.78
N HIS A 38 10.84 -4.19 5.55
CA HIS A 38 10.14 -2.94 5.83
C HIS A 38 10.99 -1.97 6.66
N LEU A 39 11.77 -2.47 7.63
CA LEU A 39 12.64 -1.61 8.44
C LEU A 39 13.68 -0.85 7.59
N PHE A 40 14.29 -1.53 6.62
CA PHE A 40 15.38 -0.96 5.83
C PHE A 40 14.92 -0.27 4.54
N LEU A 41 13.86 -0.80 3.90
CA LEU A 41 13.50 -0.44 2.53
C LEU A 41 12.12 0.21 2.42
N CYS A 42 11.19 -0.08 3.33
CA CYS A 42 9.81 0.42 3.27
C CYS A 42 9.30 0.91 4.64
N PRO A 43 9.90 1.97 5.21
CA PRO A 43 9.44 2.51 6.50
C PRO A 43 7.97 2.96 6.40
N PRO A 44 7.15 2.75 7.44
CA PRO A 44 5.74 3.12 7.41
C PRO A 44 5.58 4.65 7.33
N LEU A 45 4.53 5.09 6.64
CA LEU A 45 4.16 6.50 6.59
C LEU A 45 3.43 6.94 7.87
N PRO A 46 3.57 8.22 8.27
CA PRO A 46 2.86 8.72 9.44
C PRO A 46 1.34 8.71 9.22
N HIS A 47 0.62 8.48 10.32
CA HIS A 47 -0.84 8.44 10.35
C HIS A 47 -1.35 9.25 11.56
N ARG A 48 -2.64 9.58 11.53
CA ARG A 48 -3.35 10.23 12.63
C ARG A 48 -4.66 9.47 12.87
N ASN A 49 -4.75 8.74 13.99
CA ASN A 49 -5.90 7.89 14.34
C ASN A 49 -6.27 6.92 13.20
N GLY A 50 -5.32 6.08 12.79
CA GLY A 50 -5.47 5.20 11.62
C GLY A 50 -5.55 5.86 10.23
N VAL A 51 -5.77 7.18 10.12
CA VAL A 51 -5.84 7.88 8.83
C VAL A 51 -4.44 8.22 8.32
N ALA A 52 -4.10 7.79 7.10
CA ALA A 52 -2.80 8.06 6.49
C ALA A 52 -2.64 9.56 6.21
N LEU A 53 -1.47 10.13 6.50
CA LEU A 53 -1.15 11.52 6.11
C LEU A 53 -0.66 11.60 4.66
N PHE A 54 0.08 10.60 4.21
CA PHE A 54 0.58 10.45 2.85
C PHE A 54 0.11 9.10 2.30
N ALA A 55 -0.15 9.04 0.99
CA ALA A 55 -0.58 7.84 0.31
C ALA A 55 -0.24 7.94 -1.18
N PRO A 56 -0.28 6.82 -1.94
CA PRO A 56 -0.07 6.86 -3.38
C PRO A 56 -0.99 7.89 -4.06
N ALA A 57 -0.42 8.66 -5.00
CA ALA A 57 -1.14 9.74 -5.66
C ALA A 57 -2.41 9.25 -6.38
N GLY A 58 -2.40 8.02 -6.91
CA GLY A 58 -3.59 7.39 -7.49
C GLY A 58 -4.72 7.23 -6.46
N THR A 59 -4.40 6.70 -5.28
CA THR A 59 -5.36 6.53 -4.17
C THR A 59 -5.96 7.86 -3.73
N ARG A 60 -5.13 8.91 -3.62
CA ARG A 60 -5.60 10.28 -3.27
C ARG A 60 -6.48 10.91 -4.34
N LYS A 61 -6.27 10.61 -5.62
CA LYS A 61 -7.17 11.05 -6.69
C LYS A 61 -8.54 10.38 -6.59
N ILE A 62 -8.58 9.08 -6.28
CA ILE A 62 -9.85 8.37 -6.06
C ILE A 62 -10.57 8.90 -4.83
N GLU A 63 -9.85 9.17 -3.73
CA GLU A 63 -10.40 9.84 -2.55
C GLU A 63 -11.04 11.19 -2.93
N ALA A 64 -10.31 12.04 -3.66
CA ALA A 64 -10.82 13.35 -4.06
C ALA A 64 -12.12 13.26 -4.87
N VAL A 65 -12.18 12.37 -5.86
CA VAL A 65 -13.39 12.17 -6.69
C VAL A 65 -14.57 11.65 -5.86
N LEU A 66 -14.34 10.71 -4.94
CA LEU A 66 -15.39 10.18 -4.07
C LEU A 66 -15.93 11.26 -3.11
N LEU A 67 -15.06 12.12 -2.58
CA LEU A 67 -15.47 13.27 -1.78
C LEU A 67 -16.31 14.26 -2.58
N GLU A 68 -15.92 14.55 -3.84
CA GLU A 68 -16.67 15.44 -4.75
C GLU A 68 -18.08 14.91 -5.04
N GLU A 69 -18.25 13.60 -5.15
CA GLU A 69 -19.54 12.93 -5.33
C GLU A 69 -20.35 12.77 -4.03
N GLY A 70 -19.83 13.28 -2.90
CA GLY A 70 -20.53 13.30 -1.61
C GLY A 70 -20.45 12.01 -0.81
N PHE A 71 -19.51 11.11 -1.13
CA PHE A 71 -19.24 9.94 -0.31
C PHE A 71 -18.40 10.30 0.92
N ASP A 72 -18.72 9.68 2.06
CA ASP A 72 -17.87 9.69 3.25
C ASP A 72 -16.73 8.68 3.05
N VAL A 73 -15.55 9.17 2.71
CA VAL A 73 -14.36 8.38 2.37
C VAL A 73 -13.14 8.81 3.17
N VAL A 74 -12.28 7.86 3.51
CA VAL A 74 -10.97 8.12 4.10
C VAL A 74 -9.90 7.21 3.51
N VAL A 75 -8.65 7.66 3.49
CA VAL A 75 -7.48 6.79 3.26
C VAL A 75 -6.89 6.33 4.59
N ALA A 76 -7.04 5.05 4.90
CA ALA A 76 -6.51 4.41 6.09
C ALA A 76 -5.08 3.89 5.89
N HIS A 77 -4.25 3.99 6.93
CA HIS A 77 -2.97 3.31 6.99
C HIS A 77 -3.21 1.78 7.06
N PRO A 78 -2.53 0.96 6.24
CA PRO A 78 -2.83 -0.46 6.12
C PRO A 78 -2.66 -1.24 7.43
N GLU A 79 -1.70 -0.82 8.27
CA GLU A 79 -1.46 -1.44 9.59
C GLU A 79 -2.50 -1.04 10.67
N HIS A 80 -3.35 -0.05 10.40
CA HIS A 80 -4.34 0.49 11.35
C HIS A 80 -5.79 0.35 10.85
N LEU A 81 -6.04 -0.55 9.90
CA LEU A 81 -7.38 -0.75 9.33
C LEU A 81 -8.44 -1.10 10.39
N GLY A 82 -8.07 -1.84 11.44
CA GLY A 82 -8.97 -2.18 12.55
C GLY A 82 -9.44 -0.99 13.41
N GLU A 83 -8.78 0.17 13.28
CA GLU A 83 -9.20 1.41 13.94
C GLU A 83 -10.21 2.21 13.09
N VAL A 84 -10.31 1.92 11.80
CA VAL A 84 -11.02 2.75 10.80
C VAL A 84 -12.19 2.02 10.15
N VAL A 85 -12.07 0.71 9.95
CA VAL A 85 -13.11 -0.14 9.36
C VAL A 85 -14.03 -0.64 10.47
N ASP A 86 -15.33 -0.43 10.30
CA ASP A 86 -16.35 -0.96 11.21
C ASP A 86 -17.58 -1.49 10.44
N GLU A 87 -18.64 -1.84 11.17
CA GLU A 87 -19.88 -2.36 10.59
C GLU A 87 -20.61 -1.36 9.67
N SER A 88 -20.28 -0.08 9.74
CA SER A 88 -20.85 0.96 8.88
C SER A 88 -20.11 1.12 7.55
N THR A 89 -18.87 0.61 7.46
CA THR A 89 -18.08 0.61 6.23
C THR A 89 -18.70 -0.33 5.19
N ARG A 90 -18.99 0.21 4.01
CA ARG A 90 -19.66 -0.53 2.92
C ARG A 90 -18.70 -1.00 1.83
N ALA A 91 -17.55 -0.35 1.69
CA ALA A 91 -16.57 -0.69 0.67
C ALA A 91 -15.15 -0.44 1.19
N VAL A 92 -14.23 -1.35 0.85
CA VAL A 92 -12.80 -1.20 1.08
C VAL A 92 -12.08 -1.27 -0.26
N GLY A 93 -11.38 -0.19 -0.64
CA GLY A 93 -10.58 -0.11 -1.84
C GLY A 93 -9.10 -0.28 -1.52
N ILE A 94 -8.41 -1.23 -2.17
CA ILE A 94 -6.99 -1.51 -1.95
C ILE A 94 -6.20 -1.18 -3.21
N THR A 95 -5.25 -0.26 -3.10
CA THR A 95 -4.30 0.04 -4.17
C THR A 95 -3.13 -0.94 -4.09
N ALA A 96 -2.94 -1.75 -5.12
CA ALA A 96 -1.81 -2.67 -5.25
C ALA A 96 -1.08 -2.42 -6.58
N ASN A 97 0.24 -2.60 -6.59
CA ASN A 97 1.04 -2.38 -7.79
C ASN A 97 0.95 -3.58 -8.75
N ASP A 98 1.13 -4.78 -8.24
CA ASP A 98 1.10 -6.02 -9.01
C ASP A 98 0.53 -7.17 -8.16
N PRO A 99 -0.77 -7.14 -7.83
CA PRO A 99 -1.39 -8.09 -6.89
C PRO A 99 -1.39 -9.55 -7.37
N LEU A 100 -1.01 -9.80 -8.62
CA LEU A 100 -0.88 -11.15 -9.17
C LEU A 100 0.59 -11.57 -9.34
N GLY A 101 1.56 -10.68 -9.12
CA GLY A 101 2.98 -10.94 -9.33
C GLY A 101 3.34 -11.23 -10.80
N LEU A 102 2.49 -10.88 -11.76
CA LEU A 102 2.64 -11.20 -13.18
C LEU A 102 3.24 -10.04 -13.99
N GLY A 103 3.53 -8.91 -13.34
CA GLY A 103 4.19 -7.77 -13.97
C GLY A 103 5.58 -8.12 -14.48
N PRO A 104 6.12 -7.40 -15.49
CA PRO A 104 7.42 -7.72 -16.09
C PRO A 104 8.57 -7.79 -15.08
N ALA A 105 8.60 -6.87 -14.10
CA ALA A 105 9.63 -6.89 -13.05
C ALA A 105 9.43 -8.10 -12.11
N SER A 106 8.23 -8.26 -11.56
CA SER A 106 7.91 -9.33 -10.60
C SER A 106 8.14 -10.71 -11.19
N SER A 107 7.62 -10.97 -12.40
CA SER A 107 7.77 -12.24 -13.10
C SER A 107 9.22 -12.53 -13.50
N THR A 108 9.99 -11.52 -13.94
CA THR A 108 11.42 -11.69 -14.30
C THR A 108 12.25 -12.04 -13.07
N PHE A 109 12.13 -11.27 -11.99
CA PHE A 109 12.90 -11.51 -10.77
C PHE A 109 12.48 -12.82 -10.08
N SER A 110 11.17 -13.11 -10.05
CA SER A 110 10.64 -14.35 -9.50
C SER A 110 11.13 -15.57 -10.28
N SER A 111 11.12 -15.51 -11.62
CA SER A 111 11.63 -16.58 -12.48
C SER A 111 13.14 -16.80 -12.29
N LEU A 112 13.92 -15.72 -12.17
CA LEU A 112 15.37 -15.81 -11.99
C LEU A 112 15.76 -16.40 -10.63
N ALA A 113 15.01 -16.10 -9.56
CA ALA A 113 15.32 -16.50 -8.19
C ALA A 113 14.53 -17.71 -7.69
N GLY A 114 13.49 -18.16 -8.40
CA GLY A 114 12.57 -19.20 -7.97
C GLY A 114 11.76 -18.84 -6.72
N ARG A 115 11.46 -17.55 -6.52
CA ARG A 115 10.80 -17.02 -5.30
C ARG A 115 9.87 -15.86 -5.63
N GLU A 116 8.78 -15.73 -4.90
CA GLU A 116 7.90 -14.55 -4.98
C GLU A 116 8.62 -13.26 -4.60
N THR A 117 8.15 -12.14 -5.13
CA THR A 117 8.68 -10.80 -4.82
C THR A 117 7.96 -10.20 -3.61
N TYR A 118 8.50 -9.11 -3.03
CA TYR A 118 7.82 -8.43 -1.93
C TYR A 118 6.55 -7.70 -2.38
N SER A 119 6.48 -7.35 -3.67
CA SER A 119 5.34 -6.67 -4.31
C SER A 119 4.22 -7.60 -4.75
N ALA A 120 4.42 -8.92 -4.65
CA ALA A 120 3.48 -9.97 -5.03
C ALA A 120 2.74 -10.49 -3.80
#